data_AF-A0A1Q3CSH2-F1
#
_entry.id   AF-A0A1Q3CSH2-F1
#
_cell.length_a   1.000
_cell.length_b   1.000
_cell.length_c   1.000
_cell.angle_alpha   90.00
_cell.angle_beta   90.00
_cell.angle_gamma   90.00
#
_symmetry.space_group_name_H-M   'P 1'
#
loop_
_entity.id
_entity.type
_entity.pdbx_description
1 polymer ?
#
loop_
_entity_poly.entity_id
_entity_poly.type
_entity_poly.pdbx_seq_one_letter_code
_entity_poly.pdbx_strand_id
1 'polypeptide(L)'
;MDLGFVEVGHLEPPPPMSQELKKHIEAMNGTDPVLVIQKKLFKTDLSARHNRLLIPILQTRKEFLTVDERRGLERGEGITLRFIEPCLDEDVLVLKKWAQKTTSNYVLIKNWYRIVNKKKNMLLLDAVVQFYAFRIGTHLCGALAIVRDGNYKEITSTDHGSGESSGNNNSNGSSTSNSNSSSVTQN
;
A
#
# COMPACT_ATOMS: atom_id res chain seq x y z
N MET A 1 -8.99 -20.83 4.18
CA MET A 1 -8.38 -21.02 2.85
C MET A 1 -8.69 -19.76 2.07
N ASP A 2 -7.65 -19.11 1.54
CA ASP A 2 -7.70 -17.76 0.98
C ASP A 2 -8.32 -17.78 -0.43
N LEU A 3 -9.45 -17.10 -0.61
CA LEU A 3 -10.26 -17.07 -1.84
C LEU A 3 -9.78 -16.03 -2.86
N GLY A 4 -8.49 -15.67 -2.85
CA GLY A 4 -7.92 -14.69 -3.78
C GLY A 4 -7.94 -15.11 -5.27
N PHE A 5 -8.16 -16.39 -5.58
CA PHE A 5 -8.13 -16.88 -6.96
C PHE A 5 -9.41 -16.61 -7.77
N VAL A 6 -10.58 -16.47 -7.12
CA VAL A 6 -11.86 -16.48 -7.84
C VAL A 6 -12.18 -15.12 -8.50
N GLU A 7 -11.56 -14.02 -8.08
CA GLU A 7 -11.97 -12.67 -8.51
C GLU A 7 -11.15 -12.05 -9.65
N VAL A 8 -10.02 -12.67 -10.02
CA VAL A 8 -9.20 -12.24 -11.18
C VAL A 8 -9.53 -13.07 -12.44
N GLY A 9 -10.35 -14.11 -12.33
CA GLY A 9 -10.55 -15.15 -13.36
C GLY A 9 -11.00 -14.69 -14.75
N HIS A 10 -11.52 -13.47 -14.89
CA HIS A 10 -11.87 -12.88 -16.20
C HIS A 10 -10.68 -12.17 -16.90
N LEU A 11 -9.52 -12.06 -16.24
CA LEU A 11 -8.32 -11.39 -16.74
C LEU A 11 -7.13 -12.36 -16.83
N GLU A 12 -7.40 -13.66 -17.06
CA GLU A 12 -6.39 -14.64 -17.44
C GLU A 12 -6.60 -15.06 -18.92
N PRO A 13 -5.57 -14.96 -19.77
CA PRO A 13 -4.23 -14.43 -19.48
C PRO A 13 -4.25 -12.93 -19.15
N PRO A 14 -3.26 -12.41 -18.40
CA PRO A 14 -3.17 -11.00 -18.07
C PRO A 14 -3.19 -10.13 -19.32
N PRO A 15 -3.96 -9.02 -19.34
CA PRO A 15 -3.89 -8.07 -20.43
C PRO A 15 -2.45 -7.61 -20.68
N PRO A 16 -2.07 -7.36 -21.94
CA PRO A 16 -0.75 -6.84 -22.27
C PRO A 16 -0.57 -5.42 -21.69
N MET A 17 0.69 -5.02 -21.51
CA MET A 17 1.05 -3.65 -21.14
C MET A 17 0.48 -2.65 -22.15
N SER A 18 -0.07 -1.52 -21.68
CA SER A 18 -0.57 -0.47 -22.55
C SER A 18 0.54 0.13 -23.42
N GLN A 19 0.16 0.65 -24.60
CA GLN A 19 1.15 1.25 -25.50
C GLN A 19 1.77 2.51 -24.90
N GLU A 20 1.00 3.27 -24.13
CA GLU A 20 1.45 4.49 -23.47
C GLU A 20 2.51 4.18 -22.41
N LEU A 21 2.26 3.19 -21.55
CA LEU A 21 3.23 2.77 -20.54
C LEU A 21 4.50 2.21 -21.20
N LYS A 22 4.35 1.40 -22.25
CA LYS A 22 5.48 0.86 -23.01
C LYS A 22 6.34 1.97 -23.61
N LYS A 23 5.72 2.95 -24.28
CA LYS A 23 6.42 4.11 -24.85
C LYS A 23 7.11 4.95 -23.78
N HIS A 24 6.50 5.12 -22.60
CA HIS A 24 7.10 5.86 -21.49
C HIS A 24 8.35 5.14 -20.97
N ILE A 25 8.28 3.82 -20.77
CA ILE A 25 9.45 3.02 -20.38
C ILE A 25 10.56 3.14 -21.44
N GLU A 26 10.23 3.00 -22.72
CA GLU A 26 11.20 3.12 -23.82
C GLU A 26 11.85 4.52 -23.88
N ALA A 27 11.08 5.59 -23.68
CA ALA A 27 11.57 6.96 -23.64
C ALA A 27 12.55 7.24 -22.49
N MET A 28 12.48 6.44 -21.42
CA MET A 28 13.42 6.48 -20.29
C MET A 28 14.63 5.55 -20.49
N ASN A 29 14.84 5.01 -21.69
CA ASN A 29 15.81 3.97 -21.99
C ASN A 29 15.60 2.70 -21.13
N GLY A 30 14.35 2.43 -20.76
CA GLY A 30 13.96 1.27 -19.99
C GLY A 30 14.02 -0.01 -20.82
N THR A 31 14.58 -1.07 -20.24
CA THR A 31 14.72 -2.39 -20.86
C THR A 31 14.07 -3.48 -20.02
N ASP A 32 13.83 -4.63 -20.65
CA ASP A 32 13.41 -5.88 -20.01
C ASP A 32 12.18 -5.75 -19.08
N PRO A 33 11.07 -5.15 -19.54
CA PRO A 33 9.86 -5.07 -18.73
C PRO A 33 9.30 -6.48 -18.46
N VAL A 34 9.11 -6.80 -17.19
CA VAL A 34 8.51 -8.05 -16.73
C VAL A 34 7.30 -7.79 -15.86
N LEU A 35 6.19 -8.48 -16.16
CA LEU A 35 5.02 -8.49 -15.29
C LEU A 35 5.35 -9.29 -14.03
N VAL A 36 5.45 -8.61 -12.89
CA VAL A 36 5.76 -9.23 -11.61
C VAL A 36 4.50 -9.84 -11.00
N ILE A 37 3.40 -9.09 -10.95
CA ILE A 37 2.13 -9.57 -10.38
C ILE A 37 0.95 -8.85 -11.01
N GLN A 38 -0.19 -9.54 -11.12
CA GLN A 38 -1.51 -8.96 -11.33
C GLN A 38 -2.33 -9.27 -10.07
N LYS A 39 -2.83 -8.25 -9.38
CA LYS A 39 -3.62 -8.44 -8.16
C LYS A 39 -4.71 -7.40 -8.01
N LYS A 40 -5.75 -7.78 -7.26
CA LYS A 40 -6.74 -6.85 -6.75
C LYS A 40 -6.14 -5.98 -5.62
N LEU A 41 -6.50 -4.70 -5.57
CA LEU A 41 -6.16 -3.81 -4.46
C LEU A 41 -7.12 -4.01 -3.29
N PHE A 42 -6.57 -4.10 -2.08
CA PHE A 42 -7.34 -4.21 -0.84
C PHE A 42 -7.29 -2.91 -0.03
N LYS A 43 -8.21 -2.76 0.93
CA LYS A 43 -8.28 -1.58 1.82
C LYS A 43 -6.93 -1.27 2.50
N THR A 44 -6.17 -2.30 2.86
CA THR A 44 -4.84 -2.16 3.46
C THR A 44 -3.84 -1.53 2.51
N ASP A 45 -3.87 -1.88 1.22
CA ASP A 45 -3.02 -1.29 0.18
C ASP A 45 -3.33 0.21 -0.01
N LEU A 46 -4.58 0.62 0.18
CA LEU A 46 -5.03 1.99 -0.08
C LEU A 46 -4.96 2.92 1.14
N SER A 47 -4.72 2.38 2.34
CA SER A 47 -4.82 3.15 3.57
C SER A 47 -3.57 4.01 3.86
N ALA A 48 -3.80 5.24 4.29
CA ALA A 48 -2.75 6.17 4.75
C ALA A 48 -1.90 5.56 5.87
N ARG A 49 -2.56 4.86 6.81
CA ARG A 49 -1.91 4.25 7.98
C ARG A 49 -0.86 3.20 7.59
N HIS A 50 -1.14 2.37 6.58
CA HIS A 50 -0.21 1.32 6.18
C HIS A 50 0.83 1.81 5.16
N ASN A 51 0.45 2.76 4.30
CA ASN A 51 1.35 3.39 3.31
C ASN A 51 2.22 2.37 2.55
N ARG A 52 1.61 1.27 2.08
CA ARG A 52 2.31 0.18 1.41
C ARG A 52 1.43 -0.56 0.41
N LEU A 53 2.03 -1.06 -0.67
CA LEU A 53 1.46 -2.12 -1.50
C LEU A 53 2.12 -3.46 -1.12
N LEU A 54 1.31 -4.47 -0.79
CA LEU A 54 1.80 -5.84 -0.59
C LEU A 54 1.87 -6.61 -1.91
N ILE A 55 3.00 -7.28 -2.13
CA ILE A 55 3.24 -8.18 -3.26
C ILE A 55 3.64 -9.54 -2.68
N PRO A 56 2.70 -10.48 -2.53
CA PRO A 56 2.99 -11.82 -2.03
C PRO A 56 3.97 -12.53 -2.96
N ILE A 57 5.11 -13.00 -2.42
CA ILE A 57 6.18 -13.61 -3.25
C ILE A 57 5.68 -14.85 -4.00
N LEU A 58 4.82 -15.65 -3.37
CA LEU A 58 4.25 -16.85 -3.99
C LEU A 58 3.31 -16.54 -5.16
N GLN A 59 2.89 -15.28 -5.33
CA GLN A 59 2.02 -14.84 -6.43
C GLN A 59 2.80 -14.09 -7.52
N THR A 60 4.13 -13.96 -7.40
CA THR A 60 4.94 -13.35 -8.46
C THR A 60 5.07 -14.28 -9.66
N ARG A 61 4.90 -13.75 -10.86
CA ARG A 61 4.90 -14.52 -12.12
C ARG A 61 6.29 -14.76 -12.69
N LYS A 62 7.22 -13.84 -12.46
CA LYS A 62 8.58 -13.88 -13.01
C LYS A 62 9.59 -13.41 -11.97
N GLU A 63 10.79 -13.97 -12.04
CA GLU A 63 11.94 -13.40 -11.35
C GLU A 63 12.26 -12.03 -11.95
N PHE A 64 12.49 -11.04 -11.08
CA PHE A 64 12.77 -9.67 -11.49
C PHE A 64 13.97 -9.05 -10.77
N LEU A 65 14.48 -9.72 -9.74
CA LEU A 65 15.62 -9.26 -8.96
C LEU A 65 16.90 -9.94 -9.45
N THR A 66 18.01 -9.22 -9.40
CA THR A 66 19.32 -9.85 -9.49
C THR A 66 19.62 -10.64 -8.21
N VAL A 67 20.63 -11.52 -8.26
CA VAL A 67 21.08 -12.28 -7.10
C VAL A 67 21.49 -11.36 -5.95
N ASP A 68 22.18 -10.26 -6.25
CA ASP A 68 22.66 -9.32 -5.23
C ASP A 68 21.53 -8.48 -4.64
N GLU A 69 20.59 -8.02 -5.47
CA GLU A 69 19.38 -7.32 -5.01
C GLU A 69 18.56 -8.20 -4.08
N ARG A 70 18.34 -9.46 -4.46
CA ARG A 70 17.66 -10.44 -3.63
C ARG A 70 18.38 -10.62 -2.29
N ARG A 71 19.69 -10.85 -2.30
CA ARG A 71 20.49 -11.00 -1.08
C ARG A 71 20.42 -9.76 -0.18
N GLY A 72 20.45 -8.57 -0.77
CA GLY A 72 20.26 -7.31 -0.03
C GLY A 72 18.90 -7.27 0.67
N LEU A 73 17.82 -7.58 -0.06
CA LEU A 73 16.48 -7.65 0.52
C LEU A 73 16.37 -8.70 1.64
N GLU A 74 17.03 -9.85 1.52
CA GLU A 74 17.09 -10.86 2.60
C GLU A 74 17.80 -10.35 3.85
N ARG A 75 18.82 -9.48 3.69
CA ARG A 75 19.49 -8.80 4.82
C ARG A 75 18.68 -7.64 5.40
N GLY A 76 17.50 -7.36 4.87
CA GLY A 76 16.63 -6.26 5.31
C GLY A 76 16.95 -4.90 4.66
N GLU A 77 17.84 -4.88 3.66
CA GLU A 77 18.11 -3.68 2.87
C GLU A 77 16.87 -3.30 2.05
N GLY A 78 16.78 -2.02 1.66
CA GLY A 78 15.73 -1.53 0.78
C GLY A 78 16.33 -1.12 -0.56
N ILE A 79 15.62 -1.43 -1.65
CA ILE A 79 15.98 -0.97 -2.99
C ILE A 79 15.16 0.27 -3.28
N THR A 80 15.82 1.42 -3.45
CA THR A 80 15.16 2.64 -3.94
C THR A 80 14.96 2.49 -5.44
N LEU A 81 13.73 2.67 -5.90
CA LEU A 81 13.37 2.52 -7.31
C LEU A 81 12.60 3.74 -7.81
N ARG A 82 12.92 4.14 -9.03
CA ARG A 82 12.08 5.05 -9.81
C ARG A 82 10.81 4.30 -10.21
N PHE A 83 9.66 4.93 -10.03
CA PHE A 83 8.37 4.29 -10.17
C PHE A 83 7.45 5.10 -11.08
N ILE A 84 6.97 4.47 -12.15
CA ILE A 84 5.95 5.05 -13.04
C ILE A 84 4.58 4.74 -12.44
N GLU A 85 3.85 5.79 -12.09
CA GLU A 85 2.49 5.73 -11.56
C GLU A 85 1.48 5.38 -12.67
N PRO A 86 0.24 4.96 -12.34
CA PRO A 86 -0.79 4.70 -13.34
C PRO A 86 -1.07 5.88 -14.30
N CYS A 87 -0.93 7.12 -13.83
CA CYS A 87 -1.08 8.31 -14.66
C CYS A 87 0.18 8.72 -15.45
N LEU A 88 1.20 7.86 -15.47
CA LEU A 88 2.52 8.05 -16.12
C LEU A 88 3.42 9.13 -15.51
N ASP A 89 2.98 9.80 -14.44
CA ASP A 89 3.88 10.56 -13.58
C ASP A 89 4.91 9.61 -12.92
N GLU A 90 6.03 10.19 -12.49
CA GLU A 90 7.09 9.45 -11.80
C GLU A 90 7.17 9.81 -10.32
N ASP A 91 7.42 8.80 -9.48
CA ASP A 91 7.76 8.94 -8.07
C ASP A 91 8.95 8.03 -7.73
N VAL A 92 9.41 8.09 -6.48
CA VAL A 92 10.42 7.22 -5.91
C VAL A 92 9.80 6.40 -4.80
N LEU A 93 9.87 5.08 -4.93
CA LEU A 93 9.46 4.14 -3.89
C LEU A 93 10.67 3.39 -3.33
N VAL A 94 10.43 2.66 -2.24
CA VAL A 94 11.39 1.69 -1.72
C VAL A 94 10.74 0.32 -1.74
N LEU A 95 11.41 -0.65 -2.37
CA LEU A 95 11.09 -2.05 -2.27
C LEU A 95 11.79 -2.65 -1.06
N LYS A 96 11.04 -3.32 -0.18
CA LYS A 96 11.59 -4.16 0.89
C LYS A 96 11.03 -5.57 0.80
N LYS A 97 11.75 -6.53 1.40
CA LYS A 97 11.20 -7.85 1.72
C LYS A 97 10.81 -7.88 3.19
N TRP A 98 9.58 -8.31 3.48
CA TRP A 98 9.10 -8.60 4.82
C TRP A 98 8.76 -10.08 4.95
N ALA A 99 9.51 -10.77 5.80
CA ALA A 99 9.24 -12.16 6.16
C ALA A 99 8.33 -12.21 7.41
N GLN A 100 7.26 -12.99 7.31
CA GLN A 100 6.46 -13.46 8.43
C GLN A 100 6.75 -14.95 8.65
N LYS A 101 6.27 -15.51 9.76
CA LYS A 101 6.53 -16.92 10.15
C LYS A 101 6.25 -17.93 9.03
N THR A 102 5.25 -17.67 8.18
CA THR A 102 4.78 -18.60 7.15
C THR A 102 4.73 -18.02 5.74
N THR A 103 4.84 -16.70 5.59
CA THR A 103 4.76 -16.04 4.28
C THR A 103 5.82 -14.96 4.17
N SER A 104 6.31 -14.73 2.94
CA SER A 104 7.17 -13.59 2.65
C SER A 104 6.51 -12.71 1.60
N ASN A 105 6.62 -11.41 1.80
CA ASN A 105 6.05 -10.41 0.91
C ASN A 105 7.15 -9.46 0.47
N TYR A 106 7.11 -9.06 -0.78
CA TYR A 106 7.68 -7.78 -1.18
C TYR A 106 6.70 -6.67 -0.80
N VAL A 107 7.22 -5.52 -0.42
CA VAL A 107 6.43 -4.32 -0.14
C VAL A 107 7.00 -3.11 -0.84
N LEU A 108 6.13 -2.35 -1.51
CA LEU A 108 6.46 -1.00 -1.96
C LEU A 108 5.99 -0.02 -0.89
N ILE A 109 6.92 0.81 -0.38
CA ILE A 109 6.68 1.74 0.74
C ILE A 109 7.18 3.16 0.40
N LYS A 110 7.26 4.03 1.41
CA LYS A 110 7.71 5.44 1.35
C LYS A 110 6.65 6.38 0.78
N ASN A 111 6.58 6.53 -0.54
CA ASN A 111 5.66 7.47 -1.19
C ASN A 111 4.39 6.79 -1.73
N TRP A 112 4.14 5.53 -1.38
CA TRP A 112 3.03 4.75 -1.92
C TRP A 112 1.66 5.43 -1.72
N TYR A 113 1.36 5.93 -0.52
CA TYR A 113 0.09 6.60 -0.25
C TYR A 113 -0.04 7.93 -0.99
N ARG A 114 1.07 8.60 -1.33
CA ARG A 114 1.03 9.79 -2.20
C ARG A 114 0.54 9.43 -3.60
N ILE A 115 0.99 8.29 -4.14
CA ILE A 115 0.51 7.74 -5.42
C ILE A 115 -0.99 7.39 -5.30
N VAL A 116 -1.40 6.72 -4.22
CA VAL A 116 -2.82 6.39 -3.96
C VAL A 116 -3.69 7.66 -3.89
N ASN A 117 -3.23 8.69 -3.19
CA ASN A 117 -3.99 9.94 -2.98
C ASN A 117 -4.03 10.86 -4.21
N LYS A 118 -3.27 10.54 -5.27
CA LYS A 118 -3.31 11.30 -6.52
C LYS A 118 -4.52 10.85 -7.34
N LYS A 119 -5.54 11.71 -7.45
CA LYS A 119 -6.79 11.44 -8.17
C LYS A 119 -6.60 10.89 -9.58
N LYS A 120 -5.60 11.38 -10.32
CA LYS A 120 -5.28 10.92 -11.69
C LYS A 120 -4.90 9.43 -11.76
N ASN A 121 -4.43 8.84 -10.66
CA ASN A 121 -4.07 7.43 -10.64
C ASN A 121 -5.25 6.50 -10.48
N MET A 122 -6.43 6.98 -10.07
CA MET A 122 -7.66 6.18 -9.96
C MET A 122 -7.47 4.85 -9.19
N LEU A 123 -6.60 4.83 -8.17
CA LEU A 123 -6.34 3.64 -7.34
C LEU A 123 -7.48 3.44 -6.35
N LEU A 124 -8.51 2.71 -6.79
CA LEU A 124 -9.74 2.46 -6.05
C LEU A 124 -9.78 1.06 -5.43
N LEU A 125 -10.67 0.88 -4.44
CA LEU A 125 -10.92 -0.43 -3.84
C LEU A 125 -11.38 -1.41 -4.91
N ASP A 126 -10.89 -2.64 -4.85
CA ASP A 126 -11.17 -3.71 -5.80
C ASP A 126 -10.65 -3.46 -7.24
N ALA A 127 -9.90 -2.38 -7.50
CA ALA A 127 -9.22 -2.23 -8.79
C ALA A 127 -8.20 -3.37 -8.98
N VAL A 128 -8.04 -3.85 -10.21
CA VAL A 128 -6.98 -4.82 -10.55
C VAL A 128 -5.83 -4.05 -11.15
N VAL A 129 -4.66 -4.21 -10.52
CA VAL A 129 -3.42 -3.61 -10.97
C VAL A 129 -2.42 -4.65 -11.42
N GLN A 130 -1.56 -4.23 -12.32
CA GLN A 130 -0.36 -4.94 -12.72
C GLN A 130 0.86 -4.15 -12.25
N PHE A 131 1.77 -4.82 -11.54
CA PHE A 131 3.08 -4.28 -11.22
C PHE A 131 4.11 -4.86 -12.18
N TYR A 132 4.83 -3.97 -12.86
CA TYR A 132 5.93 -4.28 -13.75
C TYR A 132 7.25 -3.87 -13.11
N ALA A 133 8.27 -4.71 -13.29
CA ALA A 133 9.67 -4.34 -13.05
C ALA A 133 10.37 -4.20 -14.39
N PHE A 134 11.32 -3.28 -14.47
CA PHE A 134 12.16 -3.05 -15.66
C PHE A 134 13.50 -2.47 -15.25
N ARG A 135 14.43 -2.29 -16.20
CA ARG A 135 15.79 -1.82 -15.95
C ARG A 135 16.07 -0.50 -16.65
N ILE A 136 16.82 0.39 -15.99
CA ILE A 136 17.51 1.51 -16.65
C ILE A 136 19.00 1.32 -16.36
N GLY A 137 19.75 0.86 -17.36
CA GLY A 137 21.08 0.29 -17.13
C GLY A 137 21.00 -0.90 -16.18
N THR A 138 21.69 -0.84 -15.04
CA THR A 138 21.63 -1.88 -14.00
C THR A 138 20.56 -1.65 -12.94
N HIS A 139 19.93 -0.47 -12.91
CA HIS A 139 19.03 -0.07 -11.83
C HIS A 139 17.63 -0.67 -12.01
N LEU A 140 17.11 -1.28 -10.95
CA LEU A 140 15.73 -1.72 -10.88
C LEU A 140 14.77 -0.53 -10.83
N CYS A 141 13.79 -0.52 -11.73
CA CYS A 141 12.69 0.43 -11.77
C CYS A 141 11.36 -0.32 -11.73
N GLY A 142 10.28 0.40 -11.42
CA GLY A 142 8.94 -0.16 -11.31
C GLY A 142 7.89 0.64 -12.06
N ALA A 143 6.80 0.00 -12.46
CA ALA A 143 5.63 0.68 -13.01
C ALA A 143 4.34 0.00 -12.54
N LEU A 144 3.28 0.79 -12.41
CA LEU A 144 1.95 0.29 -12.09
C LEU A 144 0.96 0.64 -13.19
N ALA A 145 0.18 -0.35 -13.62
CA ALA A 145 -0.93 -0.15 -14.53
C ALA A 145 -2.24 -0.62 -13.88
N ILE A 146 -3.34 0.09 -14.13
CA ILE A 146 -4.69 -0.39 -13.82
C ILE A 146 -5.21 -1.13 -15.05
N VAL A 147 -5.70 -2.36 -14.85
CA VAL A 147 -6.28 -3.18 -15.92
C VAL A 147 -7.76 -3.48 -15.71
N ARG A 148 -8.28 -3.17 -14.52
CA ARG A 148 -9.72 -3.12 -14.25
C ARG A 148 -9.98 -2.07 -13.18
N ASP A 149 -10.91 -1.17 -13.45
CA ASP A 149 -11.32 -0.16 -12.50
C ASP A 149 -11.91 -0.78 -11.22
N GLY A 150 -11.73 -0.07 -10.12
CA GLY A 150 -12.29 -0.43 -8.83
C GLY A 150 -13.66 0.19 -8.58
N ASN A 151 -14.28 -0.20 -7.48
CA ASN A 151 -15.54 0.36 -7.02
C ASN A 151 -15.29 1.74 -6.41
N TYR A 152 -15.98 2.77 -6.91
CA TYR A 152 -15.93 4.15 -6.40
C TYR A 152 -16.62 4.33 -5.03
N LYS A 153 -16.69 3.30 -4.17
CA LYS A 153 -17.28 3.51 -2.84
C LYS A 153 -16.31 4.36 -2.02
N GLU A 154 -16.69 5.62 -1.83
CA GLU A 154 -16.00 6.62 -1.02
C GLU A 154 -15.55 5.98 0.29
N ILE A 155 -14.24 5.95 0.55
CA ILE A 155 -13.70 5.40 1.78
C ILE A 155 -14.07 6.39 2.89
N THR A 156 -15.25 6.22 3.48
CA THR A 156 -15.66 6.98 4.65
C THR A 156 -14.69 6.66 5.78
N SER A 157 -13.95 7.69 6.15
CA SER A 157 -12.99 7.67 7.25
C SER A 157 -13.77 7.81 8.57
N THR A 158 -14.45 6.74 8.98
CA THR A 158 -14.96 6.60 10.35
C THR A 158 -14.30 5.41 11.01
N ASP A 159 -13.08 5.64 11.49
CA ASP A 159 -12.42 4.76 12.46
C ASP A 159 -12.91 5.19 13.85
N HIS A 160 -14.05 4.65 14.29
CA HIS A 160 -14.43 4.71 15.71
C HIS A 160 -13.82 3.48 16.38
N GLY A 161 -12.64 3.67 16.97
CA GLY A 161 -12.01 2.66 17.82
C GLY A 161 -12.78 2.51 19.13
N SER A 162 -13.70 1.55 19.20
CA SER A 162 -14.22 1.03 20.46
C SER A 162 -13.36 -0.16 20.90
N GLY A 163 -12.32 0.14 21.68
CA GLY A 163 -11.64 -0.82 22.53
C GLY A 163 -12.07 -0.56 23.97
N GLU A 164 -13.13 -1.22 24.42
CA GLU A 164 -13.42 -1.38 25.85
C GLU A 164 -12.32 -2.25 26.45
N SER A 165 -11.63 -1.73 27.46
CA SER A 165 -10.88 -2.55 28.42
C SER A 165 -11.31 -2.17 29.83
N SER A 166 -12.11 -3.06 30.43
CA SER A 166 -12.36 -3.15 31.85
C SER A 166 -11.05 -3.25 32.64
N GLY A 167 -10.94 -2.50 33.74
CA GLY A 167 -9.83 -2.57 34.69
C GLY A 167 -10.03 -1.66 35.89
N ASN A 168 -10.60 -2.22 36.97
CA ASN A 168 -10.84 -1.64 38.29
C ASN A 168 -9.63 -0.94 38.94
N ASN A 169 -9.88 0.09 39.77
CA ASN A 169 -9.75 -0.06 41.24
C ASN A 169 -10.27 1.15 42.04
N ASN A 170 -10.93 0.79 43.13
CA ASN A 170 -11.59 1.58 44.16
C ASN A 170 -10.59 2.06 45.22
N SER A 171 -10.69 3.30 45.71
CA SER A 171 -10.25 3.70 47.07
C SER A 171 -10.90 5.01 47.51
N ASN A 172 -11.90 4.86 48.38
CA ASN A 172 -12.41 5.75 49.43
C ASN A 172 -11.86 7.18 49.60
N GLY A 173 -12.81 8.10 49.77
CA GLY A 173 -12.60 9.41 50.38
C GLY A 173 -13.90 10.20 50.53
N SER A 174 -14.91 9.62 51.18
CA SER A 174 -16.15 10.31 51.55
C SER A 174 -15.92 11.21 52.77
N SER A 175 -16.22 12.49 52.64
CA SER A 175 -16.73 13.36 53.72
C SER A 175 -17.35 14.60 53.09
N THR A 176 -18.67 14.54 52.94
CA THR A 176 -19.57 15.67 52.70
C THR A 176 -19.61 16.57 53.94
N SER A 177 -19.59 17.88 53.75
CA SER A 177 -20.42 18.78 54.55
C SER A 177 -20.79 20.03 53.75
N ASN A 178 -22.05 20.40 53.93
CA ASN A 178 -22.88 21.28 53.15
C ASN A 178 -22.81 22.73 53.67
N SER A 179 -23.01 23.67 52.75
CA SER A 179 -23.78 24.94 52.90
C SER A 179 -23.43 25.94 54.02
N ASN A 180 -23.04 27.17 53.65
CA ASN A 180 -23.99 28.29 53.45
C ASN A 180 -23.29 29.63 53.08
N SER A 181 -23.90 30.33 52.11
CA SER A 181 -24.17 31.78 52.00
C SER A 181 -23.19 32.77 52.67
N SER A 182 -22.71 33.84 52.02
CA SER A 182 -23.55 34.97 51.57
C SER A 182 -22.75 35.99 50.75
N SER A 183 -23.38 36.52 49.71
CA SER A 183 -23.01 37.75 49.00
C SER A 183 -23.82 38.93 49.54
N VAL A 184 -23.17 40.00 50.05
CA VAL A 184 -23.68 41.40 50.09
C VAL A 184 -22.50 42.40 50.08
N THR A 185 -22.76 43.51 49.41
CA THR A 185 -22.05 44.67 48.84
C THR A 185 -21.40 45.73 49.76
N GLN A 186 -20.60 46.62 49.11
CA GLN A 186 -20.29 48.05 49.40
C GLN A 186 -19.49 48.36 50.69
N ASN A 187 -18.44 49.19 50.74
CA ASN A 187 -17.90 50.30 49.92
C ASN A 187 -16.36 50.24 49.95
#